data_AF-A0A1I0NHS6-F1
#
_entry.id   AF-A0A1I0NHS6-F1
#
_cell.length_a   1.000
_cell.length_b   1.000
_cell.length_c   1.000
_cell.angle_alpha   90.00
_cell.angle_beta   90.00
_cell.angle_gamma   90.00
#
_symmetry.space_group_name_H-M   'P 1'
#
loop_
_entity.id
_entity.type
_entity.pdbx_description
1 polymer ?
#
loop_
_entity_poly.entity_id
_entity_poly.type
_entity_poly.pdbx_seq_one_letter_code
_entity_poly.pdbx_strand_id
1 'polypeptide(L)'
;MTRIIFTALAALSISGTAALACTTEDVQARQDALVAAVQALVATDPAKAQSIVLKMQQDMDAAAANNDDEAVCQIMDEALAAAQE
;
A
#
# COMPACT_ATOMS: atom_id res chain seq x y z
N MET A 1 -46.04 -15.82 16.42
CA MET A 1 -44.74 -16.45 16.06
C MET A 1 -43.90 -15.35 15.40
N THR A 2 -43.38 -14.44 16.19
CA THR A 2 -42.01 -14.43 16.77
C THR A 2 -40.92 -14.12 15.74
N ARG A 3 -40.73 -12.81 15.56
CA ARG A 3 -39.47 -12.04 15.46
C ARG A 3 -38.50 -12.34 14.31
N ILE A 4 -38.44 -11.33 13.43
CA ILE A 4 -37.34 -10.94 12.55
C ILE A 4 -36.02 -11.03 13.33
N ILE A 5 -35.12 -11.93 12.91
CA ILE A 5 -33.74 -11.95 13.38
C ILE A 5 -32.92 -11.17 12.34
N PHE A 6 -32.67 -9.91 12.69
CA PHE A 6 -31.61 -9.10 12.11
C PHE A 6 -30.28 -9.80 12.39
N THR A 7 -29.63 -10.33 11.35
CA THR A 7 -28.24 -10.78 11.43
C THR A 7 -27.35 -9.53 11.42
N ALA A 8 -27.25 -8.91 12.59
CA ALA A 8 -26.24 -7.91 12.86
C ALA A 8 -24.90 -8.60 13.18
N LEU A 9 -23.83 -7.90 12.82
CA LEU A 9 -22.54 -7.94 13.49
C LEU A 9 -21.56 -9.08 13.12
N ALA A 10 -20.76 -8.80 12.10
CA ALA A 10 -19.33 -9.08 12.16
C ALA A 10 -18.58 -7.94 11.44
N ALA A 11 -18.72 -6.72 11.96
CA ALA A 11 -17.72 -5.70 11.73
C ALA A 11 -16.48 -6.14 12.54
N LEU A 12 -15.60 -6.90 11.90
CA LEU A 12 -14.21 -7.01 12.32
C LEU A 12 -13.54 -5.67 12.02
N SER A 13 -13.87 -4.66 12.84
CA SER A 13 -13.02 -3.50 13.04
C SER A 13 -11.77 -3.99 13.76
N ILE A 14 -10.84 -4.55 12.99
CA ILE A 14 -9.44 -4.65 13.39
C ILE A 14 -8.91 -3.22 13.30
N SER A 15 -9.19 -2.44 14.33
CA SER A 15 -8.38 -1.28 14.70
C SER A 15 -7.10 -1.82 15.33
N GLY A 16 -6.24 -2.39 14.49
CA GLY A 16 -4.89 -2.80 14.81
C GLY A 16 -3.95 -1.73 14.28
N THR A 17 -3.30 -1.03 15.20
CA THR A 17 -2.14 -0.14 15.02
C THR A 17 -1.34 -0.38 13.73
N ALA A 18 -1.09 0.71 13.00
CA ALA A 18 -0.33 0.82 11.75
C ALA A 18 1.18 0.49 11.88
N ALA A 19 1.49 -0.71 12.38
CA ALA A 19 2.83 -1.30 12.46
C ALA A 19 2.73 -2.84 12.46
N LEU A 20 1.79 -3.40 11.69
CA LEU A 20 1.78 -4.84 11.41
C LEU A 20 2.96 -5.10 10.49
N ALA A 21 4.00 -5.73 11.06
CA ALA A 21 5.22 -6.16 10.39
C ALA A 21 4.92 -6.61 8.97
N CYS A 22 5.41 -5.85 8.00
CA CYS A 22 5.17 -6.15 6.60
C CYS A 22 5.74 -7.51 6.27
N THR A 23 4.87 -8.49 6.10
CA THR A 23 5.31 -9.85 5.79
C THR A 23 5.85 -9.89 4.37
N THR A 24 6.66 -10.90 4.05
CA THR A 24 7.18 -11.06 2.68
C THR A 24 6.04 -11.24 1.67
N GLU A 25 4.95 -11.89 2.06
CA GLU A 25 3.72 -11.96 1.25
C GLU A 25 3.05 -10.60 1.05
N ASP A 26 3.00 -9.74 2.08
CA ASP A 26 2.45 -8.38 1.95
C ASP A 26 3.27 -7.51 1.00
N VAL A 27 4.61 -7.58 1.10
CA VAL A 27 5.53 -6.91 0.17
C VAL A 27 5.25 -7.35 -1.26
N GLN A 28 5.11 -8.65 -1.49
CA GLN A 28 4.92 -9.20 -2.82
C GLN A 28 3.58 -8.76 -3.43
N ALA A 29 2.49 -8.84 -2.65
CA ALA A 29 1.18 -8.37 -3.08
C ALA A 29 1.16 -6.87 -3.40
N ARG A 30 1.87 -6.05 -2.61
CA ARG A 30 1.99 -4.61 -2.83
C ARG A 30 2.83 -4.27 -4.05
N GLN A 31 3.90 -5.03 -4.32
CA GLN A 31 4.69 -4.86 -5.55
C GLN A 31 3.83 -5.15 -6.78
N ASP A 32 3.07 -6.24 -6.79
CA ASP A 32 2.20 -6.58 -7.92
C ASP A 32 1.15 -5.48 -8.17
N ALA A 33 0.53 -4.99 -7.10
CA ALA A 33 -0.43 -3.88 -7.17
C ALA A 33 0.21 -2.58 -7.67
N LEU A 34 1.40 -2.25 -7.18
CA LEU A 34 2.13 -1.04 -7.57
C LEU A 34 2.57 -1.12 -9.03
N VAL A 35 3.10 -2.26 -9.48
CA VAL A 35 3.51 -2.47 -10.87
C VAL A 35 2.30 -2.33 -11.80
N ALA A 36 1.16 -2.92 -11.44
CA ALA A 36 -0.06 -2.77 -12.22
C ALA A 36 -0.54 -1.30 -12.29
N ALA A 37 -0.54 -0.61 -11.15
CA ALA A 37 -0.96 0.81 -11.08
C ALA A 37 -0.01 1.72 -11.87
N VAL A 38 1.30 1.55 -11.73
CA VAL A 38 2.30 2.32 -12.47
C VAL A 38 2.22 2.02 -13.97
N GLN A 39 2.03 0.77 -14.39
CA GLN A 39 1.86 0.44 -15.81
C GLN A 39 0.60 1.10 -16.40
N ALA A 40 -0.50 1.10 -15.66
CA ALA A 40 -1.72 1.80 -16.07
C ALA A 40 -1.49 3.33 -16.14
N LEU A 41 -0.78 3.88 -15.16
CA LEU A 41 -0.48 5.31 -15.10
C LEU A 41 0.51 5.74 -16.19
N VAL A 42 1.49 4.93 -16.56
CA VAL A 42 2.44 5.24 -17.65
C VAL A 42 1.71 5.48 -18.97
N ALA A 43 0.59 4.80 -19.21
CA ALA A 43 -0.20 4.96 -20.42
C ALA A 43 -0.96 6.29 -20.48
N THR A 44 -1.23 6.92 -19.33
CA THR A 44 -2.06 8.14 -19.23
C THR A 44 -1.25 9.37 -18.81
N ASP A 45 -0.30 9.20 -17.88
CA ASP A 45 0.60 10.21 -17.35
C ASP A 45 1.99 9.61 -17.03
N PRO A 46 2.86 9.46 -18.04
CA PRO A 46 4.20 8.91 -17.87
C PRO A 46 5.11 9.79 -17.01
N ALA A 47 4.83 11.10 -16.91
CA ALA A 47 5.61 12.01 -16.09
C ALA A 47 5.30 11.79 -14.60
N LYS A 48 4.02 11.65 -14.25
CA LYS A 48 3.58 11.30 -12.89
C LYS A 48 4.11 9.92 -12.48
N ALA A 49 4.04 8.94 -13.39
CA ALA A 49 4.59 7.61 -13.13
C ALA A 49 6.10 7.63 -12.82
N GLN A 50 6.91 8.39 -13.60
CA GLN A 50 8.33 8.54 -13.30
C GLN A 50 8.58 9.25 -11.96
N SER A 51 7.79 10.28 -11.64
CA SER A 51 7.89 10.99 -10.37
C SER A 51 7.65 10.06 -9.18
N ILE A 52 6.64 9.20 -9.25
CA ILE A 52 6.32 8.22 -8.21
C ILE A 52 7.47 7.22 -8.03
N VAL A 53 8.02 6.68 -9.12
CA VAL A 53 9.14 5.74 -9.05
C VAL A 53 10.40 6.40 -8.47
N LEU A 54 10.71 7.64 -8.87
CA LEU A 54 11.83 8.40 -8.32
C LEU A 54 11.66 8.68 -6.83
N LYS A 55 10.46 9.10 -6.41
CA LYS A 55 10.12 9.36 -5.01
C LYS A 55 10.28 8.09 -4.17
N MET A 56 9.72 6.97 -4.64
CA MET A 56 9.83 5.67 -3.98
C MET A 56 11.30 5.23 -3.82
N GLN A 57 12.14 5.39 -4.85
CA GLN A 57 13.56 5.08 -4.75
C GLN A 57 14.26 5.96 -3.71
N GLN A 58 14.01 7.27 -3.70
CA GLN A 58 14.58 8.17 -2.71
C GLN A 58 14.17 7.82 -1.28
N ASP A 59 12.90 7.48 -1.08
CA ASP A 59 12.39 7.13 0.24
C ASP A 59 12.94 5.79 0.72
N MET A 60 13.12 4.81 -0.20
CA MET A 60 13.78 3.54 0.12
C MET A 60 15.27 3.71 0.43
N ASP A 61 15.99 4.55 -0.31
CA ASP A 61 17.38 4.87 -0.01
C ASP A 61 17.52 5.55 1.36
N ALA A 62 16.58 6.43 1.70
CA ALA A 62 16.52 7.07 3.02
C ALA A 62 16.20 6.05 4.13
N ALA A 63 15.26 5.13 3.91
CA ALA A 63 14.95 4.06 4.84
C ALA A 63 16.18 3.15 5.07
N ALA A 64 16.86 2.75 4.00
CA ALA A 64 18.08 1.94 4.06
C ALA A 64 19.21 2.65 4.82
N ALA A 65 19.41 3.96 4.58
CA ALA A 65 20.39 4.76 5.30
C ALA A 65 20.11 4.84 6.81
N ASN A 66 18.84 4.74 7.20
CA ASN A 66 18.39 4.78 8.60
C ASN A 66 18.18 3.39 9.22
N ASN A 67 18.41 2.30 8.47
CA ASN A 67 18.06 0.91 8.86
C ASN A 67 16.58 0.78 9.28
N ASP A 68 15.70 1.50 8.57
CA ASP A 68 14.27 1.55 8.81
C ASP A 68 13.54 0.55 7.91
N ASP A 69 13.68 -0.73 8.25
CA ASP A 69 13.06 -1.84 7.51
C ASP A 69 11.52 -1.79 7.58
N GLU A 70 10.96 -1.12 8.59
CA GLU A 70 9.52 -0.95 8.77
C GLU A 70 8.95 0.08 7.78
N ALA A 71 9.74 1.08 7.38
CA ALA A 71 9.34 2.09 6.40
C ALA A 71 9.11 1.53 5.00
N VAL A 72 9.71 0.39 4.63
CA VAL A 72 9.63 -0.20 3.28
C VAL A 72 8.19 -0.33 2.80
N CYS A 73 7.30 -0.81 3.65
CA CYS A 73 5.92 -1.05 3.23
C CYS A 73 5.02 0.18 3.31
N GLN A 74 5.37 1.13 4.16
CA GLN A 74 4.75 2.45 4.14
C GLN A 74 5.08 3.18 2.83
N ILE A 75 6.35 3.13 2.40
CA ILE A 75 6.81 3.73 1.13
C ILE A 75 6.05 3.12 -0.06
N MET A 76 5.85 1.80 -0.05
CA MET A 76 5.09 1.12 -1.09
C MET A 76 3.59 1.49 -1.09
N ASP A 77 2.98 1.64 0.08
CA ASP A 77 1.58 2.08 0.19
C ASP A 77 1.40 3.52 -0.31
N GLU A 78 2.33 4.41 0.05
CA GLU A 78 2.32 5.80 -0.40
C GLU A 78 2.49 5.89 -1.93
N ALA A 79 3.41 5.10 -2.51
CA ALA A 79 3.59 5.01 -3.95
C ALA A 79 2.35 4.43 -4.66
N LEU A 80 1.70 3.43 -4.06
CA LEU A 80 0.51 2.80 -4.61
C LEU A 80 -0.69 3.77 -4.59
N ALA A 81 -0.88 4.49 -3.49
CA ALA A 81 -1.92 5.51 -3.37
C ALA A 81 -1.71 6.63 -4.40
N ALA A 82 -0.47 7.14 -4.52
CA ALA A 82 -0.14 8.19 -5.49
C ALA A 82 -0.35 7.75 -6.96
N ALA A 83 -0.18 6.45 -7.25
CA ALA A 83 -0.41 5.88 -8.57
C ALA A 83 -1.90 5.68 -8.92
N GLN A 84 -2.78 5.66 -7.92
CA GLN A 84 -4.23 5.50 -8.08
C GLN A 84 -5.02 6.82 -8.08
N GLU A 85 -4.40 7.93 -7.65
CA GLU A 85 -4.94 9.29 -7.81
C GLU A 85 -4.87 9.78 -9.26
#